data_AF-A0A7J5EVL1-F1
#
_entry.id   AF-A0A7J5EVL1-F1
#
_cell.length_a   1.000
_cell.length_b   1.000
_cell.length_c   1.000
_cell.angle_alpha   90.00
_cell.angle_beta   90.00
_cell.angle_gamma   90.00
#
_symmetry.space_group_name_H-M   'P 1'
#
loop_
_entity.id
_entity.type
_entity.pdbx_description
1 polymer ?
#
loop_
_entity_poly.entity_id
_entity_poly.type
_entity_poly.pdbx_seq_one_letter_code
_entity_poly.pdbx_strand_id
1 'polypeptide(L)'
;MTIAVAPPAPARVPRSRWSWRLGAPFGIDVFVHASFLLLVAWIAIGQLLAGHGVGAALEGIGFIVAVFAFVVLHELGHARAALRFGCRTRSITLLPIGGIARLERMPERPRHELVIALAGPAVNVALAALLA
;
A
#
# COMPACT_ATOMS: atom_id res chain seq x y z
N MET A 1 -32.90 -17.75 -24.48
CA MET A 1 -32.78 -17.55 -23.02
C MET A 1 -31.30 -17.62 -22.68
N THR A 2 -30.59 -16.49 -22.76
CA THR A 2 -29.14 -16.44 -22.58
C THR A 2 -28.83 -16.29 -21.09
N ILE A 3 -28.33 -17.35 -20.46
CA ILE A 3 -27.89 -17.31 -19.07
C ILE A 3 -26.62 -16.47 -19.02
N ALA A 4 -26.73 -15.25 -18.51
CA ALA A 4 -25.57 -14.43 -18.17
C ALA A 4 -24.82 -15.12 -17.01
N VAL A 5 -23.81 -15.91 -17.32
CA VAL A 5 -22.86 -16.43 -16.33
C VAL A 5 -22.13 -15.23 -15.76
N ALA A 6 -22.41 -14.91 -14.49
CA ALA A 6 -21.66 -13.90 -13.75
C ALA A 6 -20.17 -14.29 -13.75
N PRO A 7 -19.25 -13.34 -13.99
CA PRO A 7 -17.82 -13.65 -13.97
C PRO A 7 -17.42 -14.21 -12.58
N PRO A 8 -16.54 -15.22 -12.52
CA PRO A 8 -16.13 -15.82 -11.26
C PRO A 8 -15.56 -14.75 -10.32
N ALA A 9 -15.93 -14.84 -9.03
CA ALA A 9 -15.36 -13.98 -8.01
C ALA A 9 -13.83 -14.08 -8.04
N PRO A 10 -13.09 -12.95 -7.93
CA PRO A 10 -11.64 -13.00 -7.98
C PRO A 10 -11.11 -13.90 -6.86
N ALA A 11 -10.20 -14.82 -7.22
CA ALA A 11 -9.58 -15.73 -6.28
C ALA A 11 -8.93 -14.94 -5.13
N ARG A 12 -9.28 -15.26 -3.88
CA ARG A 12 -8.71 -14.59 -2.70
C ARG A 12 -7.20 -14.83 -2.68
N VAL A 13 -6.42 -13.77 -2.50
CA VAL A 13 -4.96 -13.87 -2.44
C VAL A 13 -4.56 -14.74 -1.23
N PRO A 14 -3.71 -15.77 -1.41
CA PRO A 14 -3.25 -16.61 -0.31
C PRO A 14 -2.63 -15.75 0.80
N ARG A 15 -3.17 -15.87 2.02
CA ARG A 15 -2.68 -15.13 3.19
C ARG A 15 -1.45 -15.82 3.76
N SER A 16 -0.38 -15.07 4.00
CA SER A 16 0.64 -15.53 4.95
C SER A 16 0.05 -15.46 6.37
N ARG A 17 0.49 -16.35 7.26
CA ARG A 17 0.04 -16.38 8.67
C ARG A 17 0.41 -15.10 9.44
N TRP A 18 1.35 -14.33 8.89
CA TRP A 18 1.94 -13.13 9.49
C TRP A 18 1.43 -11.83 8.87
N SER A 19 0.34 -11.87 8.10
CA SER A 19 -0.24 -10.68 7.49
C SER A 19 -1.72 -10.52 7.83
N TRP A 20 -2.08 -9.34 8.32
CA TRP A 20 -3.44 -8.98 8.66
C TRP A 20 -4.02 -8.03 7.62
N ARG A 21 -5.27 -8.24 7.22
CA ARG A 21 -5.93 -7.38 6.21
C ARG A 21 -6.48 -6.14 6.90
N LEU A 22 -6.13 -4.97 6.37
CA LEU A 22 -6.65 -3.68 6.80
C LEU A 22 -7.94 -3.31 6.07
N GLY A 23 -8.04 -3.62 4.78
CA GLY A 23 -9.17 -3.20 3.95
C GLY A 23 -9.01 -3.59 2.48
N ALA A 24 -9.92 -3.09 1.63
CA ALA A 24 -9.87 -3.35 0.19
C ALA A 24 -10.28 -2.12 -0.66
N PRO A 25 -9.50 -1.02 -0.65
CA PRO A 25 -9.76 0.13 -1.52
C PRO A 25 -9.72 -0.29 -2.99
N PHE A 26 -10.73 0.12 -3.77
CA PHE A 26 -10.86 -0.18 -5.20
C PHE A 26 -10.77 -1.68 -5.56
N GLY A 27 -11.10 -2.57 -4.62
CA GLY A 27 -11.00 -4.02 -4.79
C GLY A 27 -9.57 -4.58 -4.71
N ILE A 28 -8.61 -3.80 -4.21
CA ILE A 28 -7.22 -4.22 -3.96
C ILE A 28 -7.07 -4.49 -2.47
N ASP A 29 -6.78 -5.73 -2.08
CA ASP A 29 -6.64 -6.08 -0.67
C ASP A 29 -5.37 -5.46 -0.07
N VAL A 30 -5.50 -4.65 0.98
CA VAL A 30 -4.37 -4.05 1.70
C VAL A 30 -4.12 -4.84 2.98
N PHE A 31 -2.87 -5.25 3.17
CA PHE A 31 -2.39 -6.03 4.30
C PHE A 31 -1.26 -5.31 5.04
N VAL A 32 -1.11 -5.60 6.32
CA VAL A 32 0.07 -5.25 7.13
C VAL A 32 0.75 -6.54 7.57
N HIS A 33 2.04 -6.64 7.32
CA HIS A 33 2.86 -7.73 7.82
C HIS A 33 3.26 -7.49 9.29
N ALA A 34 3.42 -8.55 10.08
CA ALA A 34 3.81 -8.47 11.49
C ALA A 34 5.12 -7.72 11.74
N SER A 35 6.05 -7.76 10.79
CA SER A 35 7.29 -6.99 10.87
C SER A 35 7.06 -5.47 10.93
N PHE A 36 5.93 -4.96 10.46
CA PHE A 36 5.57 -3.55 10.61
C PHE A 36 5.46 -3.13 12.08
N LEU A 37 4.98 -4.03 12.96
CA LEU A 37 4.90 -3.76 14.39
C LEU A 37 6.28 -3.58 15.03
N LEU A 38 7.33 -4.22 14.47
CA LEU A 38 8.69 -4.01 14.92
C LEU A 38 9.17 -2.58 14.64
N LEU A 39 8.80 -2.00 13.50
CA LEU A 39 9.09 -0.60 13.17
C LEU A 39 8.38 0.35 14.15
N VAL A 40 7.09 0.12 14.40
CA VAL A 40 6.30 0.91 15.36
C VAL A 40 6.89 0.82 16.77
N ALA A 41 7.22 -0.40 17.23
CA ALA A 41 7.83 -0.63 18.52
C ALA A 41 9.21 0.02 18.63
N TRP A 42 10.05 -0.07 17.60
CA TRP A 42 11.36 0.56 17.57
C TRP A 42 11.28 2.08 17.75
N ILE A 43 10.35 2.73 17.04
CA ILE A 43 10.12 4.18 17.17
C ILE A 43 9.64 4.52 18.59
N ALA A 44 8.62 3.83 19.10
CA ALA A 44 8.07 4.10 20.42
C ALA A 44 9.10 3.89 21.54
N ILE A 45 9.81 2.76 21.52
CA ILE A 45 10.85 2.42 22.50
C ILE A 45 12.01 3.42 22.40
N GLY A 46 12.45 3.78 21.18
CA GLY A 46 13.52 4.77 20.98
C GLY A 46 13.19 6.12 21.62
N GLN A 47 11.96 6.61 21.46
CA GLN A 47 11.50 7.86 22.07
C GLN A 47 11.46 7.77 23.60
N LEU A 48 11.03 6.63 24.15
CA LEU A 48 10.99 6.41 25.60
C LEU A 48 12.39 6.29 26.20
N LEU A 49 13.29 5.55 25.57
CA LEU A 49 14.68 5.38 26.02
C LEU A 49 15.48 6.69 25.93
N ALA A 50 15.15 7.56 24.98
CA ALA A 50 15.71 8.90 24.89
C ALA A 50 15.16 9.89 25.94
N GLY A 51 14.17 9.48 26.74
CA GLY A 51 13.59 10.31 27.79
C GLY A 51 12.56 11.34 27.30
N HIS A 52 12.11 11.27 26.03
CA HIS A 52 11.12 12.21 25.48
C HIS A 52 9.69 11.97 25.98
N GLY A 53 9.45 10.85 26.69
CA GLY A 53 8.16 10.51 27.27
C GLY A 53 7.13 9.94 26.28
N VAL A 54 5.94 9.62 26.81
CA VAL A 54 4.88 8.93 26.05
C VAL A 54 4.28 9.80 24.95
N GLY A 55 4.18 11.12 25.17
CA GLY A 55 3.67 12.06 24.16
C GLY A 55 4.48 12.00 22.86
N ALA A 56 5.81 12.11 22.98
CA ALA A 56 6.72 12.04 21.83
C ALA A 56 6.72 10.65 21.15
N ALA A 57 6.46 9.57 21.91
CA ALA A 57 6.28 8.24 21.33
C ALA A 57 5.00 8.16 20.49
N LEU A 58 3.88 8.70 20.98
CA LEU A 58 2.62 8.76 20.24
C LEU A 58 2.71 9.62 18.99
N GLU A 59 3.40 10.77 19.06
CA GLU A 59 3.68 11.62 17.89
C GLU A 59 4.49 10.86 16.84
N GLY A 60 5.55 10.13 17.25
CA GLY A 60 6.34 9.30 16.34
C GLY A 60 5.53 8.19 15.68
N ILE A 61 4.62 7.55 16.44
CA ILE A 61 3.69 6.54 15.91
C ILE A 61 2.72 7.18 14.91
N GLY A 62 2.15 8.34 15.25
CA GLY A 62 1.26 9.09 14.37
C GLY A 62 1.95 9.48 13.06
N PHE A 63 3.19 9.95 13.15
CA PHE A 63 4.01 10.30 12.01
C PHE A 63 4.27 9.10 11.09
N ILE A 64 4.71 7.95 11.63
CA ILE A 64 4.98 6.77 10.78
C ILE A 64 3.70 6.21 10.14
N VAL A 65 2.56 6.26 10.84
CA VAL A 65 1.27 5.88 10.28
C VAL A 65 0.88 6.82 9.13
N ALA A 66 1.08 8.14 9.28
CA ALA A 66 0.83 9.10 8.21
C ALA A 66 1.74 8.84 7.00
N VAL A 67 3.05 8.62 7.21
CA VAL A 67 3.99 8.27 6.13
C VAL A 67 3.52 7.01 5.38
N PHE A 68 3.10 5.96 6.09
CA PHE A 68 2.63 4.75 5.45
C PHE A 68 1.26 4.89 4.77
N ALA A 69 0.41 5.81 5.23
CA ALA A 69 -0.79 6.18 4.49
C ALA A 69 -0.43 6.77 3.11
N PHE A 70 0.61 7.60 3.03
CA PHE A 70 1.13 8.10 1.75
C PHE A 70 1.71 6.98 0.89
N VAL A 71 2.42 6.02 1.48
CA VAL A 71 2.90 4.83 0.76
C VAL A 71 1.72 4.05 0.18
N VAL A 72 0.64 3.84 0.93
CA VAL A 72 -0.56 3.17 0.39
C VAL A 72 -1.14 3.95 -0.79
N LEU A 73 -1.27 5.27 -0.68
CA LEU A 73 -1.78 6.12 -1.76
C LEU A 73 -0.87 6.08 -3.00
N HIS A 74 0.45 6.07 -2.80
CA HIS A 74 1.47 5.91 -3.84
C HIS A 74 1.28 4.59 -4.61
N GLU A 75 1.19 3.47 -3.88
CA GLU A 75 0.96 2.15 -4.47
C GLU A 75 -0.40 2.05 -5.18
N LEU A 76 -1.44 2.71 -4.64
CA LEU A 76 -2.73 2.82 -5.31
C LEU A 76 -2.65 3.62 -6.61
N GLY A 77 -1.78 4.63 -6.69
CA GLY A 77 -1.47 5.36 -7.92
C GLY A 77 -0.94 4.44 -9.02
N HIS A 78 0.08 3.63 -8.69
CA HIS A 78 0.59 2.60 -9.58
C HIS A 78 -0.50 1.62 -10.02
N ALA A 79 -1.26 1.08 -9.06
CA ALA A 79 -2.29 0.09 -9.33
C ALA A 79 -3.42 0.64 -10.23
N ARG A 80 -3.82 1.91 -10.01
CA ARG A 80 -4.84 2.58 -10.82
C ARG A 80 -4.37 2.81 -12.25
N ALA A 81 -3.11 3.20 -12.44
CA ALA A 81 -2.51 3.35 -13.77
C ALA A 81 -2.37 2.01 -14.49
N ALA A 82 -1.91 0.97 -13.79
CA ALA A 82 -1.78 -0.38 -14.33
C ALA A 82 -3.13 -0.94 -14.81
N LEU A 83 -4.22 -0.63 -14.09
CA LEU A 83 -5.57 -1.03 -14.49
C LEU A 83 -5.98 -0.48 -15.86
N ARG A 84 -5.52 0.73 -16.23
CA ARG A 84 -5.80 1.32 -17.56
C ARG A 84 -5.15 0.54 -18.70
N PHE A 85 -4.08 -0.19 -18.41
CA PHE A 85 -3.39 -1.07 -19.36
C PHE A 85 -3.77 -2.55 -19.18
N GLY A 86 -4.86 -2.83 -18.46
CA GLY A 86 -5.36 -4.19 -18.22
C GLY A 86 -4.46 -5.04 -17.31
N CYS A 87 -3.60 -4.40 -16.51
CA CYS A 87 -2.76 -5.08 -15.51
C CYS A 87 -3.38 -4.83 -14.12
N ARG A 88 -4.00 -5.86 -13.53
CA ARG A 88 -4.66 -5.72 -12.22
C ARG A 88 -3.64 -5.95 -11.10
N THR A 89 -3.76 -5.15 -10.04
CA THR A 89 -3.07 -5.40 -8.77
C THR A 89 -4.03 -6.13 -7.84
N ARG A 90 -3.60 -7.25 -7.26
CA ARG A 90 -4.45 -8.07 -6.38
C ARG A 90 -4.39 -7.62 -4.93
N SER A 91 -3.19 -7.35 -4.44
CA SER A 91 -2.97 -6.99 -3.05
C SER A 91 -1.77 -6.09 -2.87
N ILE A 92 -1.77 -5.29 -1.81
CA ILE A 92 -0.64 -4.49 -1.33
C ILE A 92 -0.34 -4.96 0.09
N THR A 93 0.92 -5.31 0.38
CA THR A 93 1.35 -5.68 1.74
C THR A 93 2.34 -4.65 2.26
N LEU A 94 2.03 -4.05 3.40
CA LEU A 94 2.89 -3.10 4.09
C LEU A 94 3.92 -3.83 4.94
N LEU A 95 5.18 -3.47 4.72
CA LEU A 95 6.38 -3.94 5.40
C LEU A 95 7.14 -2.70 5.93
N PRO A 96 8.11 -2.87 6.85
CA PRO A 96 8.93 -1.74 7.32
C PRO A 96 9.63 -0.96 6.21
N ILE A 97 9.92 -1.60 5.08
CA ILE A 97 10.59 -0.99 3.92
C ILE A 97 9.65 -0.24 2.97
N GLY A 98 8.32 -0.38 3.12
CA GLY A 98 7.34 0.20 2.19
C GLY A 98 6.17 -0.74 1.88
N GLY A 99 5.52 -0.54 0.74
CA GLY A 99 4.44 -1.41 0.24
C GLY A 99 4.95 -2.33 -0.87
N ILE A 100 4.57 -3.61 -0.83
CA ILE A 100 4.77 -4.53 -1.95
C ILE A 100 3.43 -4.83 -2.61
N ALA A 101 3.27 -4.35 -3.84
CA ALA A 101 2.12 -4.63 -4.69
C ALA A 101 2.29 -5.97 -5.44
N ARG A 102 1.26 -6.80 -5.44
CA ARG A 102 1.20 -8.05 -6.20
C ARG A 102 0.36 -7.85 -7.45
N LEU A 103 1.02 -7.76 -8.59
CA LEU A 103 0.36 -7.65 -9.89
C LEU A 103 -0.01 -9.04 -10.43
N GLU A 104 -1.08 -9.11 -11.22
CA GLU A 104 -1.46 -10.34 -11.94
C GLU A 104 -0.52 -10.63 -13.11
N ARG A 105 -0.07 -9.58 -13.78
CA ARG A 105 0.85 -9.62 -14.90
C ARG A 105 1.61 -8.30 -15.02
N MET A 106 2.80 -8.36 -15.60
CA MET A 106 3.59 -7.18 -15.94
C MET A 106 3.16 -6.64 -17.32
N PRO A 107 3.16 -5.31 -17.55
CA PRO A 107 2.91 -4.75 -18.89
C PRO A 107 3.97 -5.20 -19.90
N GLU A 108 3.56 -5.47 -21.13
CA GLU A 108 4.48 -5.92 -22.20
C GLU A 108 5.23 -4.77 -22.89
N ARG A 109 4.69 -3.55 -22.83
CA ARG A 109 5.24 -2.38 -23.53
C ARG A 109 6.01 -1.47 -22.56
N PRO A 110 7.28 -1.12 -22.85
CA PRO A 110 8.07 -0.25 -21.97
C PRO A 110 7.43 1.12 -21.70
N ARG A 111 6.69 1.66 -22.68
CA ARG A 111 5.96 2.93 -22.50
C ARG A 111 4.86 2.84 -21.45
N HIS A 112 4.19 1.69 -21.31
CA HIS A 112 3.16 1.51 -20.28
C HIS A 112 3.79 1.40 -18.89
N GLU A 113 4.92 0.70 -18.80
CA GLU A 113 5.71 0.60 -17.57
C GLU A 113 6.15 1.98 -17.09
N LEU A 114 6.63 2.86 -17.98
CA LEU A 114 6.98 4.23 -17.64
C LEU A 114 5.80 5.02 -17.07
N VAL A 115 4.62 4.93 -17.70
CA VAL A 115 3.42 5.62 -17.20
C VAL A 115 3.02 5.11 -15.83
N ILE A 116 3.08 3.79 -15.62
CA ILE A 116 2.76 3.19 -14.32
C ILE A 116 3.79 3.64 -13.28
N ALA A 117 5.09 3.57 -13.58
CA ALA A 117 6.16 3.96 -12.68
C ALA A 117 6.11 5.44 -12.27
N LEU A 118 5.59 6.32 -13.12
CA LEU A 118 5.40 7.74 -12.79
C LEU A 118 4.10 8.01 -12.02
N ALA A 119 3.11 7.12 -12.10
CA ALA A 119 1.80 7.34 -11.49
C ALA A 119 1.86 7.42 -9.95
N GLY A 120 2.62 6.53 -9.29
CA GLY A 120 2.82 6.58 -7.84
C GLY A 120 3.48 7.88 -7.37
N PRO A 121 4.65 8.26 -7.91
CA PRO A 121 5.29 9.54 -7.61
C PRO A 121 4.40 10.76 -7.87
N ALA A 122 3.61 10.75 -8.95
CA ALA A 122 2.68 11.83 -9.25
C ALA A 122 1.60 11.99 -8.18
N VAL A 123 1.13 10.90 -7.55
CA VAL A 123 0.22 10.97 -6.39
C VAL A 123 0.88 11.69 -5.22
N ASN A 124 2.14 11.38 -4.90
CA ASN A 124 2.84 12.06 -3.81
C ASN A 124 3.04 13.56 -4.09
N VAL A 125 3.39 13.94 -5.32
CA VAL A 125 3.50 15.35 -5.73
C VAL A 125 2.16 16.07 -5.60
N ALA A 126 1.06 15.43 -6.04
CA ALA A 126 -0.28 16.01 -5.89
C ALA A 126 -0.69 16.18 -4.43
N LEU A 127 -0.38 15.19 -3.57
CA LEU A 127 -0.63 15.28 -2.12
C LEU A 127 0.22 16.39 -1.47
N ALA A 128 1.48 16.53 -1.87
CA ALA A 128 2.34 17.61 -1.38
C ALA A 128 1.78 18.99 -1.77
N ALA A 129 1.33 19.16 -3.02
CA ALA A 129 0.72 20.40 -3.47
C ALA A 129 -0.62 20.71 -2.78
N LEU A 130 -1.38 19.68 -2.39
CA LEU A 130 -2.65 19.84 -1.67
C LEU A 130 -2.46 20.25 -0.20
N LEU A 131 -1.34 19.87 0.41
CA LEU A 131 -1.05 20.10 1.83
C LEU A 131 -0.10 21.30 2.07
N ALA A 132 0.40 21.92 1.01
CA ALA A 132 1.24 23.11 1.04
C ALA A 132 0.40 24.38 1.27
#